data_AF-A4WNS3-F1
#
_entry.id   AF-A4WNS3-F1
#
_cell.length_a   1.000
_cell.length_b   1.000
_cell.length_c   1.000
_cell.angle_alpha   90.00
_cell.angle_beta   90.00
_cell.angle_gamma   90.00
#
_symmetry.space_group_name_H-M   'P 1'
#
loop_
_entity.id
_entity.type
_entity.pdbx_description
1 polymer ?
#
loop_
_entity_poly.entity_id
_entity_poly.type
_entity_poly.pdbx_seq_one_letter_code
_entity_poly.pdbx_strand_id
1 'polypeptide(L)'
;MKNPDALAGAVGADQNKTPYEEGPEAEPYPKRGLRAIALFQAIWAAHPHDAADIMTEELLRLSAGTPQHDVFGLVREDARWWASVASPAELVEYMAAAMRAVLNGRTALCLEHRKRLMAEIWRSLPEADRHSFLRRADPSGAFRSGSAQ
;
A
#
# COMPACT_ATOMS: atom_id res chain seq x y z
N MET A 1 4.39 59.26 18.63
CA MET A 1 5.76 58.85 18.26
C MET A 1 5.67 57.51 17.54
N LYS A 2 5.98 57.48 16.24
CA LYS A 2 6.12 56.24 15.45
C LYS A 2 7.53 55.71 15.70
N ASN A 3 7.65 54.46 16.13
CA ASN A 3 8.95 53.81 16.37
C ASN A 3 9.56 53.42 15.00
N PRO A 4 10.70 53.99 14.58
CA PRO A 4 11.26 53.77 13.24
C PRO A 4 12.02 52.45 13.08
N ASP A 5 12.19 51.65 14.14
CA ASP A 5 13.07 50.47 14.11
C ASP A 5 12.37 49.12 13.87
N ALA A 6 11.11 49.12 13.43
CA ALA A 6 10.33 47.89 13.25
C ALA A 6 10.64 47.07 11.97
N LEU A 7 11.66 47.43 11.18
CA LEU A 7 11.93 46.79 9.87
C LEU A 7 13.37 46.28 9.65
N ALA A 8 14.21 46.22 10.68
CA ALA A 8 15.62 45.81 10.53
C ALA A 8 15.91 44.33 10.88
N GLY A 9 14.97 43.41 10.63
CA GLY A 9 15.09 42.00 11.05
C GLY A 9 15.08 40.94 9.94
N ALA A 10 14.86 41.30 8.68
CA ALA A 10 14.60 40.33 7.61
C ALA A 10 15.69 40.36 6.52
N VAL A 11 16.94 40.10 6.89
CA VAL A 11 18.00 39.80 5.90
C VAL A 11 19.01 38.86 6.55
N GLY A 12 18.80 37.56 6.35
CA GLY A 12 19.66 36.53 6.92
C GLY A 12 19.15 35.09 6.76
N ALA A 13 18.01 34.87 6.12
CA ALA A 13 17.66 33.52 5.67
C ALA A 13 18.52 33.20 4.45
N ASP A 14 19.59 32.45 4.67
CA ASP A 14 20.31 31.74 3.62
C ASP A 14 19.30 30.82 2.89
N GLN A 15 18.90 31.23 1.69
CA GLN A 15 17.93 30.49 0.87
C GLN A 15 18.52 29.18 0.30
N ASN A 16 19.82 28.91 0.52
CA ASN A 16 20.46 27.67 0.12
C ASN A 16 20.52 26.62 1.24
N LYS A 17 19.99 26.89 2.44
CA LYS A 17 19.95 25.87 3.48
C LYS A 17 18.89 24.83 3.15
N THR A 18 19.29 23.76 2.49
CA THR A 18 18.44 22.57 2.36
C THR A 18 18.15 22.07 3.79
N PRO A 19 16.91 21.65 4.12
CA PRO A 19 16.51 21.37 5.51
C PRO A 19 17.18 20.13 6.13
N TYR A 20 18.22 19.57 5.49
CA TYR A 20 18.84 18.30 5.84
C TYR A 20 20.36 18.33 5.63
N GLU A 21 21.06 19.21 6.36
CA GLU A 21 22.51 19.17 6.54
C GLU A 21 22.81 19.37 8.04
N GLU A 22 23.62 18.61 8.77
CA GLU A 22 24.57 17.53 8.45
C GLU A 22 24.90 16.82 9.78
N GLY A 23 24.82 15.49 9.80
CA GLY A 23 25.61 14.65 10.71
C GLY A 23 26.78 14.06 9.93
N PRO A 24 27.87 13.61 10.58
CA PRO A 24 29.09 13.13 9.93
C PRO A 24 28.92 11.87 9.04
N GLU A 25 27.68 11.37 8.89
CA GLU A 25 27.30 10.23 8.05
C GLU A 25 26.33 10.62 6.91
N ALA A 26 26.06 11.93 6.70
CA ALA A 26 25.19 12.37 5.62
C ALA A 26 25.80 12.07 4.25
N GLU A 27 25.25 11.06 3.58
CA GLU A 27 25.70 10.66 2.25
C GLU A 27 25.57 11.83 1.26
N PRO A 28 26.60 12.15 0.45
CA PRO A 28 26.57 13.31 -0.43
C PRO A 28 25.30 13.34 -1.28
N TYR A 29 24.54 14.43 -1.20
CA TYR A 29 23.29 14.70 -1.93
C TYR A 29 23.24 14.20 -3.40
N PRO A 30 24.31 14.32 -4.22
CA PRO A 30 24.31 13.77 -5.58
C PRO A 30 24.19 12.24 -5.67
N LYS A 31 24.73 11.49 -4.69
CA LYS A 31 24.65 10.01 -4.68
C LYS A 31 23.23 9.53 -4.40
N ARG A 32 22.50 10.24 -3.53
CA ARG A 32 21.09 9.96 -3.25
C ARG A 32 20.22 10.15 -4.50
N GLY A 33 20.40 11.24 -5.23
CA GLY A 33 19.66 11.50 -6.47
C GLY A 33 19.91 10.44 -7.55
N LEU A 34 21.16 10.03 -7.73
CA LEU A 34 21.51 8.98 -8.69
C LEU A 34 20.88 7.62 -8.33
N ARG A 35 20.85 7.25 -7.05
CA ARG A 35 20.18 6.02 -6.59
C ARG A 35 18.67 6.05 -6.83
N ALA A 36 18.02 7.20 -6.63
CA ALA A 36 16.59 7.36 -6.91
C ALA A 36 16.29 7.18 -8.41
N ILE A 37 17.13 7.74 -9.29
CA ILE A 37 17.00 7.57 -10.74
C ILE A 37 17.22 6.10 -11.14
N ALA A 38 18.25 5.45 -10.60
CA ALA A 38 18.53 4.04 -10.87
C ALA A 38 17.37 3.13 -10.41
N LEU A 39 16.79 3.39 -9.24
CA LEU A 39 15.62 2.68 -8.74
C LEU A 39 14.41 2.89 -9.66
N PHE A 40 14.14 4.11 -10.09
CA PHE A 40 13.04 4.41 -11.03
C PHE A 40 13.21 3.63 -12.34
N GLN A 41 14.42 3.62 -12.92
CA GLN A 41 14.71 2.88 -14.14
C GLN A 41 14.56 1.36 -13.94
N ALA A 42 15.00 0.83 -12.81
CA ALA A 42 14.86 -0.59 -12.48
C ALA A 42 13.39 -1.01 -12.34
N ILE A 43 12.57 -0.20 -11.67
CA ILE A 43 11.13 -0.44 -11.56
C ILE A 43 10.46 -0.36 -12.93
N TRP A 44 10.83 0.65 -13.74
CA TRP A 44 10.28 0.83 -15.09
C TRP A 44 10.59 -0.34 -16.03
N ALA A 45 11.77 -0.94 -15.90
CA ALA A 45 12.21 -2.06 -16.73
C ALA A 45 11.70 -3.43 -16.25
N ALA A 46 11.18 -3.53 -15.03
CA ALA A 46 10.66 -4.77 -14.48
C ALA A 46 9.30 -5.15 -15.10
N HIS A 47 8.94 -6.44 -15.01
CA HIS A 47 7.60 -6.88 -15.36
C HIS A 47 6.56 -6.17 -14.47
N PRO A 48 5.40 -5.72 -14.97
CA PRO A 48 4.46 -4.90 -14.21
C PRO A 48 4.00 -5.51 -12.89
N HIS A 49 3.85 -6.85 -12.85
CA HIS A 49 3.49 -7.55 -11.63
C HIS A 49 4.61 -7.53 -10.58
N ASP A 50 5.87 -7.71 -11.02
CA ASP A 50 7.03 -7.74 -10.13
C ASP A 50 7.30 -6.34 -9.58
N ALA A 51 7.22 -5.31 -10.43
CA ALA A 51 7.34 -3.91 -10.05
C ALA A 51 6.31 -3.54 -8.97
N ALA A 52 5.06 -3.96 -9.15
CA ALA A 52 4.01 -3.67 -8.18
C ALA A 52 4.15 -4.43 -6.86
N ASP A 53 4.55 -5.70 -6.91
CA ASP A 53 4.81 -6.50 -5.70
C ASP A 53 5.94 -5.84 -4.88
N ILE A 54 7.07 -5.49 -5.52
CA ILE A 54 8.21 -4.82 -4.88
C ILE A 54 7.82 -3.46 -4.29
N MET A 55 7.16 -2.60 -5.09
CA MET A 55 6.78 -1.26 -4.62
C MET A 55 5.80 -1.33 -3.46
N THR A 56 4.82 -2.24 -3.50
CA THR A 56 3.83 -2.38 -2.44
C THR A 56 4.46 -2.94 -1.16
N GLU A 57 5.35 -3.92 -1.27
CA GLU A 57 6.10 -4.45 -0.12
C GLU A 57 7.00 -3.39 0.51
N GLU A 58 7.71 -2.60 -0.31
CA GLU A 58 8.53 -1.50 0.19
C GLU A 58 7.70 -0.39 0.83
N LEU A 59 6.54 -0.04 0.26
CA LEU A 59 5.62 0.91 0.90
C LEU A 59 5.10 0.38 2.24
N LEU A 60 4.81 -0.92 2.35
CA LEU A 60 4.43 -1.53 3.63
C LEU A 60 5.57 -1.48 4.64
N ARG A 61 6.80 -1.80 4.22
CA ARG A 61 8.00 -1.74 5.07
C ARG A 61 8.29 -0.31 5.51
N LEU A 62 8.24 0.66 4.61
CA LEU A 62 8.44 2.07 4.91
C LEU A 62 7.33 2.65 5.80
N SER A 63 6.13 2.08 5.74
CA SER A 63 5.02 2.40 6.64
C SER A 63 5.11 1.68 7.99
N ALA A 64 5.99 0.69 8.15
CA ALA A 64 6.17 -0.05 9.39
C ALA A 64 6.95 0.82 10.40
N GLY A 65 6.21 1.46 11.31
CA GLY A 65 6.76 2.30 12.38
C GLY A 65 6.18 3.72 12.40
N THR A 66 5.59 4.17 11.30
CA THR A 66 4.77 5.38 11.27
C THR A 66 3.38 5.01 11.81
N PRO A 67 2.88 5.66 12.87
CA PRO A 67 1.48 5.46 13.22
C PRO A 67 0.66 5.91 12.02
N GLN A 68 -0.23 5.04 11.52
CA GLN A 68 -1.10 5.29 10.37
C GLN A 68 -2.12 6.39 10.70
N HIS A 69 -1.66 7.61 10.92
CA HIS A 69 -2.53 8.77 11.01
C HIS A 69 -2.82 9.21 9.57
N ASP A 70 -3.92 8.73 9.01
CA ASP A 70 -4.64 9.55 8.04
C ASP A 70 -5.16 10.79 8.81
N VAL A 71 -5.30 11.92 8.14
CA VAL A 71 -5.92 13.14 8.67
C VAL A 71 -7.34 12.87 9.19
N PHE A 72 -7.95 11.74 8.79
CA PHE A 72 -9.28 11.30 9.20
C PHE A 72 -9.34 10.05 10.11
N GLY A 73 -8.20 9.42 10.46
CA GLY A 73 -8.19 8.29 11.41
C GLY A 73 -7.37 7.07 10.96
N LEU A 74 -7.63 5.93 11.61
CA LEU A 74 -7.08 4.63 11.21
C LEU A 74 -7.96 4.08 10.08
N VAL A 75 -7.44 4.01 8.85
CA VAL A 75 -8.16 3.48 7.65
C VAL A 75 -8.92 2.17 7.93
N ARG A 76 -8.40 1.32 8.82
CA ARG A 76 -9.04 0.06 9.23
C ARG A 76 -10.28 0.24 10.12
N GLU A 77 -10.30 1.26 10.95
CA GLU A 77 -11.43 1.60 11.81
C GLU A 77 -12.51 2.29 10.99
N ASP A 78 -12.13 3.21 10.10
CA ASP A 78 -13.06 3.88 9.19
C ASP A 78 -13.73 2.88 8.23
N ALA A 79 -12.96 1.95 7.66
CA ALA A 79 -13.51 0.90 6.81
C ALA A 79 -14.47 -0.02 7.57
N ARG A 80 -14.20 -0.31 8.86
CA ARG A 80 -15.10 -1.12 9.71
C ARG A 80 -16.37 -0.36 10.05
N TRP A 81 -16.25 0.90 10.42
CA TRP A 81 -17.40 1.75 10.70
C TRP A 81 -18.27 1.91 9.46
N TRP A 82 -17.68 2.23 8.31
CA TRP A 82 -18.38 2.37 7.05
C TRP A 82 -19.10 1.07 6.65
N ALA A 83 -18.43 -0.07 6.76
CA ALA A 83 -19.05 -1.38 6.47
C ALA A 83 -20.21 -1.72 7.41
N SER A 84 -20.23 -1.19 8.63
CA SER A 84 -21.32 -1.42 9.61
C SER A 84 -22.60 -0.63 9.32
N VAL A 85 -22.49 0.48 8.58
CA VAL A 85 -23.62 1.36 8.23
C VAL A 85 -24.06 1.22 6.77
N ALA A 86 -23.22 0.65 5.91
CA ALA A 86 -23.52 0.42 4.50
C ALA A 86 -24.65 -0.60 4.30
N SER A 87 -25.48 -0.36 3.29
CA SER A 87 -26.48 -1.34 2.84
C SER A 87 -25.82 -2.55 2.17
N PRO A 88 -26.49 -3.71 2.16
CA PRO A 88 -25.98 -4.90 1.45
C PRO A 88 -25.67 -4.64 -0.04
N ALA A 89 -26.48 -3.82 -0.71
CA ALA A 89 -26.27 -3.47 -2.12
C ALA A 89 -24.98 -2.65 -2.32
N GLU A 90 -24.73 -1.68 -1.44
CA GLU A 90 -23.50 -0.90 -1.45
C GLU A 90 -22.27 -1.79 -1.21
N LEU A 91 -22.31 -2.65 -0.19
CA LEU A 91 -21.21 -3.57 0.10
C LEU A 91 -20.84 -4.43 -1.12
N VAL A 92 -21.85 -5.00 -1.80
CA VAL A 92 -21.65 -5.80 -3.02
C VAL A 92 -21.02 -4.97 -4.14
N GLU A 93 -21.54 -3.78 -4.41
CA GLU A 93 -21.04 -2.95 -5.50
C GLU A 93 -19.62 -2.44 -5.26
N TYR A 94 -19.29 -2.00 -4.04
CA TYR A 94 -17.94 -1.57 -3.72
C TYR A 94 -16.95 -2.72 -3.75
N MET A 95 -17.31 -3.89 -3.21
CA MET A 95 -16.46 -5.08 -3.30
C MET A 95 -16.25 -5.49 -4.77
N ALA A 96 -17.31 -5.52 -5.57
CA ALA A 96 -17.21 -5.88 -6.99
C ALA A 96 -16.37 -4.86 -7.78
N ALA A 97 -16.51 -3.55 -7.50
CA ALA A 97 -15.70 -2.51 -8.11
C ALA A 97 -14.22 -2.64 -7.73
N ALA A 98 -13.92 -2.87 -6.44
CA ALA A 98 -12.56 -3.11 -5.96
C ALA A 98 -11.94 -4.35 -6.62
N MET A 99 -12.67 -5.46 -6.67
CA MET A 99 -12.21 -6.68 -7.32
C MET A 99 -11.97 -6.47 -8.81
N ARG A 100 -12.84 -5.76 -9.53
CA ARG A 100 -12.60 -5.40 -10.95
C ARG A 100 -11.37 -4.52 -11.13
N ALA A 101 -11.10 -3.59 -10.22
CA ALA A 101 -9.89 -2.76 -10.28
C ALA A 101 -8.63 -3.62 -10.14
N VAL A 102 -8.64 -4.59 -9.22
CA VAL A 102 -7.54 -5.54 -9.01
C VAL A 102 -7.37 -6.50 -10.19
N LEU A 103 -8.45 -7.16 -10.61
CA LEU A 103 -8.42 -8.17 -11.67
C LEU A 103 -8.09 -7.58 -13.04
N ASN A 104 -8.47 -6.34 -13.32
CA ASN A 104 -8.14 -5.66 -14.57
C ASN A 104 -6.75 -4.98 -14.54
N GLY A 105 -5.93 -5.24 -13.52
CA GLY A 105 -4.57 -4.70 -13.41
C GLY A 105 -4.48 -3.19 -13.16
N ARG A 106 -5.61 -2.52 -12.85
CA ARG A 106 -5.61 -1.08 -12.49
C ARG A 106 -5.04 -0.84 -11.10
N THR A 107 -5.09 -1.84 -10.23
CA THR A 107 -4.49 -1.82 -8.90
C THR A 107 -3.81 -3.16 -8.68
N ALA A 108 -2.50 -3.15 -8.50
CA ALA A 108 -1.77 -4.35 -8.17
C ALA A 108 -1.68 -4.49 -6.64
N LEU A 109 -1.99 -5.69 -6.16
CA LEU A 109 -1.89 -6.04 -4.74
C LEU A 109 -0.68 -6.93 -4.55
N CYS A 110 0.17 -6.60 -3.57
CA CYS A 110 1.23 -7.52 -3.15
C CYS A 110 0.64 -8.87 -2.71
N LEU A 111 1.50 -9.89 -2.71
CA LEU A 111 1.12 -11.24 -2.31
C LEU A 111 0.46 -11.28 -0.93
N GLU A 112 0.95 -10.50 0.05
CA GLU A 112 0.38 -10.46 1.39
C GLU A 112 -1.04 -9.87 1.43
N HIS A 113 -1.31 -8.81 0.65
CA HIS A 113 -2.67 -8.28 0.52
C HIS A 113 -3.62 -9.29 -0.14
N ARG A 114 -3.15 -10.00 -1.17
CA ARG A 114 -3.93 -11.06 -1.84
C ARG A 114 -4.26 -12.20 -0.87
N LYS A 115 -3.28 -12.69 -0.11
CA LYS A 115 -3.48 -13.72 0.91
C LYS A 115 -4.49 -13.29 1.98
N ARG A 116 -4.41 -12.03 2.44
CA ARG A 116 -5.33 -11.50 3.44
C ARG A 116 -6.77 -11.45 2.93
N LEU A 117 -7.00 -10.92 1.72
CA LEU A 117 -8.33 -10.90 1.12
C LEU A 117 -8.88 -12.32 0.92
N MET A 118 -8.05 -13.24 0.43
CA MET A 118 -8.42 -14.65 0.30
C MET A 118 -8.81 -15.26 1.64
N ALA A 119 -8.09 -14.94 2.72
CA ALA A 119 -8.40 -15.43 4.06
C ALA A 119 -9.75 -14.91 4.58
N GLU A 120 -10.11 -13.65 4.33
CA GLU A 120 -11.42 -13.13 4.73
C GLU A 120 -12.56 -13.81 3.96
N ILE A 121 -12.41 -13.97 2.63
CA ILE A 121 -13.38 -14.71 1.81
C ILE A 121 -13.50 -16.15 2.32
N TRP A 122 -12.37 -16.82 2.56
CA TRP A 122 -12.33 -18.19 3.07
C TRP A 122 -13.09 -18.33 4.39
N ARG A 123 -12.91 -17.40 5.33
CA ARG A 123 -13.59 -17.41 6.63
C ARG A 123 -15.09 -17.18 6.52
N SER A 124 -15.57 -16.47 5.50
CA SER A 124 -17.01 -16.27 5.26
C SER A 124 -17.72 -17.51 4.71
N LEU A 125 -16.99 -18.50 4.19
CA LEU A 125 -17.58 -19.70 3.62
C LEU A 125 -18.13 -20.64 4.72
N PRO A 126 -19.30 -21.26 4.51
CA PRO A 126 -19.77 -22.36 5.34
C PRO A 126 -18.71 -23.46 5.49
N GLU A 127 -18.72 -24.16 6.63
CA GLU A 127 -17.78 -25.26 6.87
C GLU A 127 -17.86 -26.36 5.80
N ALA A 128 -19.07 -26.67 5.34
CA ALA A 128 -19.28 -27.62 4.24
C ALA A 128 -18.54 -27.22 2.96
N ASP A 129 -18.56 -25.93 2.61
CA ASP A 129 -17.91 -25.40 1.40
C ASP A 129 -16.39 -25.36 1.56
N ARG A 130 -15.89 -25.00 2.75
CA ARG A 130 -14.46 -25.10 3.06
C ARG A 130 -13.95 -26.54 2.93
N HIS A 131 -14.68 -27.52 3.47
CA HIS A 131 -14.34 -28.94 3.33
C HIS A 131 -14.46 -29.44 1.87
N SER A 132 -15.43 -28.95 1.11
CA SER A 132 -15.57 -29.27 -0.32
C SER A 132 -14.36 -28.75 -1.12
N PHE A 133 -13.93 -27.51 -0.84
CA PHE A 133 -12.74 -26.95 -1.46
C PHE A 133 -11.47 -27.72 -1.11
N LEU A 134 -11.27 -28.06 0.17
CA LEU A 134 -10.10 -28.84 0.61
C LEU A 134 -10.07 -30.25 0.00
N ARG A 135 -11.22 -30.89 -0.24
CA ARG A 135 -11.28 -32.19 -0.93
C ARG A 135 -10.73 -32.14 -2.35
N ARG A 136 -10.71 -30.96 -2.98
CA ARG A 136 -10.10 -30.77 -4.29
C ARG A 136 -8.59 -30.63 -4.21
N ALA A 137 -8.02 -30.29 -3.05
CA ALA A 137 -6.59 -30.32 -2.84
C ALA A 137 -6.15 -31.75 -2.48
N ASP A 138 -5.09 -32.23 -3.09
CA ASP A 138 -4.45 -33.48 -2.69
C ASP A 138 -3.51 -33.27 -1.48
N PRO A 139 -2.99 -34.34 -0.85
CA PRO A 139 -2.07 -34.22 0.28
C PRO A 139 -0.74 -33.52 -0.05
N SER A 140 -0.40 -33.37 -1.33
CA SER A 140 0.77 -32.62 -1.80
C SER A 140 0.47 -31.13 -2.05
N GLY A 141 -0.78 -30.70 -1.89
CA GLY A 141 -1.23 -29.32 -2.10
C GLY A 141 -1.63 -29.00 -3.54
N ALA A 142 -1.64 -29.99 -4.44
CA ALA A 142 -2.09 -29.78 -5.81
C ALA A 142 -3.61 -29.85 -5.90
N PHE A 143 -4.22 -28.92 -6.64
CA PHE A 143 -5.65 -28.97 -6.92
C PHE A 143 -5.94 -29.98 -8.02
N ARG A 144 -6.80 -30.95 -7.70
CA ARG A 144 -7.41 -31.86 -8.67
C ARG A 144 -8.35 -31.03 -9.55
N SER A 145 -7.96 -30.78 -10.79
CA SER A 145 -8.87 -30.26 -11.80
C SER A 145 -9.95 -31.32 -12.03
N GLY A 146 -11.19 -31.03 -11.64
CA GLY A 146 -12.31 -31.88 -12.00
C GLY A 146 -12.44 -31.87 -13.52
N SER A 147 -12.10 -32.98 -14.17
CA SER A 147 -12.67 -33.30 -15.47
C SER A 147 -14.17 -33.42 -15.26
N ALA A 148 -14.93 -32.42 -15.71
CA ALA A 148 -16.37 -32.50 -15.79
C ALA A 148 -16.74 -33.71 -16.66
N GLN A 149 -17.63 -34.55 -16.14
CA GLN A 149 -18.34 -35.60 -16.85
C GLN A 149 -19.81 -35.19 -16.90
#